data_AF-I1J8E4-F1
#
_entry.id   AF-I1J8E4-F1
#
_cell.length_a   1.000
_cell.length_b   1.000
_cell.length_c   1.000
_cell.angle_alpha   90.00
_cell.angle_beta   90.00
_cell.angle_gamma   90.00
#
_symmetry.space_group_name_H-M   'P 1'
#
loop_
_entity.id
_entity.type
_entity.pdbx_description
1 polymer ?
#
loop_
_entity_poly.entity_id
_entity_poly.type
_entity_poly.pdbx_seq_one_letter_code
_entity_poly.pdbx_strand_id
1 'polypeptide(L)'
;MAKKRSASDATDDAQNDTVSLLPSQRKKPKHSAPNPDACFVGKPIPSAEARAKWPHRYPSEVKKKAPARSSEEVTSENSEVMLARCHYRQAKVDGVVYNLYDDAYVKAEDGKPDYIARIVEMFETVDKEQCFMAQWFYRAEDTVIKNHGDLVDKKRVFISDVKDVNPLDCIVSKVKIFKKNPSVDLASKKAKLPFCDYYYDMKYTVPYLTFSNLVNETVKTESDASSTISSESGSIGCVNNANLAKRKTTQNNSSGSSQWTLLDLYSGCGAMSTGLCLGASLAGIKLVTMWAVDINAHACKSLKLNHPETHVRNEPAEDFLNLIKAWAKLCEEFALLGSERSDSDPDMDEDENEAVQKEESGNQSDLEEFEVEKLLAVCYGDPNGVKKPGLYFKVRWLGYDSSYDTWEPIDGLSDCKEVMKDFVTKGYKKRLLPLPGDANFICGGPPCQGVSGFNRFRNAEAPLEDTKNKQLLVYMDIIDFLKPKYVLMENVVDILKFSGGYLGRYAIGRLVAMNYQARMGMMAAGSYGLPQFRMRVFLWGARPTEQLPPYPLPTHEVVSRGFVPTEFEVRTNRLRQYFSIFLKKHCL
;
A
#
# COMPACT_ATOMS: atom_id res chain seq x y z
N MET A 1 -19.24 -10.33 53.24
CA MET A 1 -18.53 -11.59 53.52
C MET A 1 -18.20 -12.28 52.21
N ALA A 2 -16.92 -12.53 51.99
CA ALA A 2 -16.34 -13.03 50.75
C ALA A 2 -16.59 -14.53 50.54
N LYS A 3 -16.59 -14.98 49.28
CA LYS A 3 -16.10 -16.32 48.92
C LYS A 3 -15.43 -16.28 47.54
N LYS A 4 -14.09 -16.28 47.58
CA LYS A 4 -13.16 -16.59 46.48
C LYS A 4 -13.47 -17.98 45.91
N ARG A 5 -13.46 -18.11 44.58
CA ARG A 5 -13.11 -19.36 43.90
C ARG A 5 -11.98 -19.07 42.92
N SER A 6 -10.88 -19.78 43.13
CA SER A 6 -9.63 -19.77 42.39
C SER A 6 -9.83 -20.31 40.97
N ALA A 7 -9.38 -19.55 39.97
CA ALA A 7 -9.11 -20.07 38.64
C ALA A 7 -7.68 -20.62 38.62
N SER A 8 -7.56 -21.86 38.18
CA SER A 8 -6.32 -22.58 37.94
C SER A 8 -5.56 -22.00 36.75
N ASP A 9 -4.26 -21.81 36.95
CA ASP A 9 -3.27 -21.54 35.89
C ASP A 9 -3.32 -22.64 34.82
N ALA A 10 -3.55 -22.22 33.58
CA ALA A 10 -3.14 -22.96 32.40
C ALA A 10 -1.96 -22.20 31.80
N THR A 11 -0.77 -22.79 31.92
CA THR A 11 0.48 -22.30 31.35
C THR A 11 0.45 -22.48 29.84
N ASP A 12 0.19 -21.39 29.11
CA ASP A 12 0.47 -21.29 27.67
C ASP A 12 1.97 -20.98 27.50
N ASP A 13 2.77 -22.03 27.36
CA ASP A 13 4.13 -21.96 26.81
C ASP A 13 4.03 -21.75 25.29
N ALA A 14 3.71 -20.52 24.87
CA ALA A 14 3.92 -20.06 23.51
C ALA A 14 5.29 -19.38 23.44
N GLN A 15 6.28 -20.10 22.90
CA GLN A 15 7.60 -19.57 22.57
C GLN A 15 7.47 -18.27 21.75
N ASN A 16 7.85 -17.17 22.38
CA ASN A 16 7.79 -15.83 21.84
C ASN A 16 8.99 -15.62 20.90
N ASP A 17 8.92 -16.17 19.69
CA ASP A 17 9.90 -15.96 18.61
C ASP A 17 9.83 -14.50 18.12
N THR A 18 10.46 -13.63 18.90
CA THR A 18 10.61 -12.20 18.62
C THR A 18 11.74 -12.02 17.61
N VAL A 19 11.48 -12.29 16.33
CA VAL A 19 12.43 -11.96 15.25
C VAL A 19 12.33 -10.45 14.97
N SER A 20 13.31 -9.72 15.48
CA SER A 20 13.53 -8.29 15.21
C SER A 20 13.66 -8.04 13.70
N LEU A 21 12.75 -7.24 13.12
CA LEU A 21 12.78 -6.75 11.72
C LEU A 21 13.81 -5.62 11.48
N LEU A 22 14.61 -5.29 12.49
CA LEU A 22 15.92 -4.67 12.34
C LEU A 22 16.92 -5.74 12.77
N PRO A 23 18.15 -5.79 12.24
CA PRO A 23 19.23 -6.36 13.01
C PRO A 23 19.18 -5.68 14.39
N SER A 24 18.74 -6.40 15.44
CA SER A 24 18.99 -5.98 16.81
C SER A 24 20.47 -5.66 16.86
N GLN A 25 20.89 -4.52 17.43
CA GLN A 25 22.31 -4.15 17.58
C GLN A 25 23.13 -5.43 17.77
N ARG A 26 23.75 -5.88 16.68
CA ARG A 26 24.16 -7.29 16.59
C ARG A 26 25.25 -7.44 17.62
N LYS A 27 25.04 -8.30 18.62
CA LYS A 27 26.12 -8.66 19.55
C LYS A 27 27.31 -9.02 18.69
N LYS A 28 28.47 -8.39 18.96
CA LYS A 28 29.73 -8.65 18.27
C LYS A 28 29.81 -10.16 18.01
N PRO A 29 29.95 -10.62 16.75
CA PRO A 29 30.14 -12.04 16.50
C PRO A 29 31.31 -12.50 17.36
N LYS A 30 31.15 -13.64 18.04
CA LYS A 30 32.27 -14.28 18.75
C LYS A 30 33.39 -14.44 17.72
N HIS A 31 34.54 -13.84 18.00
CA HIS A 31 35.72 -13.83 17.16
C HIS A 31 36.01 -15.26 16.67
N SER A 32 35.66 -15.57 15.42
CA SER A 32 36.32 -16.65 14.70
C SER A 32 37.77 -16.23 14.49
N ALA A 33 38.68 -17.21 14.48
CA ALA A 33 40.08 -16.95 14.17
C ALA A 33 40.17 -16.20 12.81
N PRO A 34 41.01 -15.15 12.70
CA PRO A 34 41.09 -14.36 11.49
C PRO A 34 41.40 -15.25 10.30
N ASN A 35 40.54 -15.22 9.28
CA ASN A 35 40.79 -15.92 8.03
C ASN A 35 42.00 -15.26 7.33
N PRO A 36 43.13 -15.96 7.15
CA PRO A 36 44.32 -15.40 6.50
C PRO A 36 44.08 -15.02 5.03
N ASP A 37 42.99 -15.48 4.42
CA ASP A 37 42.66 -15.26 3.00
C ASP A 37 41.80 -14.01 2.72
N ALA A 38 41.47 -13.21 3.75
CA ALA A 38 40.76 -11.94 3.62
C ALA A 38 41.73 -10.74 3.69
N CYS A 39 41.89 -10.00 2.59
CA CYS A 39 42.76 -8.83 2.54
C CYS A 39 42.28 -7.73 1.58
N PHE A 40 42.60 -6.46 1.86
CA PHE A 40 42.40 -5.38 0.88
C PHE A 40 43.39 -5.48 -0.30
N VAL A 41 42.94 -5.08 -1.48
CA VAL A 41 43.73 -5.12 -2.72
C VAL A 41 43.90 -3.71 -3.28
N GLY A 42 45.12 -3.43 -3.77
CA GLY A 42 45.47 -2.17 -4.40
C GLY A 42 45.89 -1.07 -3.42
N LYS A 43 46.15 0.13 -3.96
CA LYS A 43 46.52 1.28 -3.13
C LYS A 43 45.31 1.81 -2.35
N PRO A 44 45.50 2.30 -1.12
CA PRO A 44 44.46 3.02 -0.41
C PRO A 44 43.90 4.19 -1.23
N ILE A 45 42.61 4.46 -1.07
CA ILE A 45 41.97 5.67 -1.60
C ILE A 45 42.68 6.89 -1.00
N PRO A 46 43.05 7.91 -1.82
CA PRO A 46 43.69 9.12 -1.32
C PRO A 46 42.95 9.74 -0.13
N SER A 47 43.68 10.14 0.91
CA SER A 47 43.11 10.63 2.18
C SER A 47 42.11 11.77 1.98
N ALA A 48 42.38 12.71 1.06
CA ALA A 48 41.47 13.80 0.74
C ALA A 48 40.13 13.31 0.16
N GLU A 49 40.18 12.36 -0.79
CA GLU A 49 38.98 11.75 -1.38
C GLU A 49 38.19 10.95 -0.32
N ALA A 50 38.88 10.14 0.49
CA ALA A 50 38.25 9.33 1.52
C ALA A 50 37.57 10.21 2.59
N ARG A 51 38.20 11.32 3.01
CA ARG A 51 37.63 12.29 3.96
C ARG A 51 36.44 13.05 3.39
N ALA A 52 36.47 13.38 2.10
CA ALA A 52 35.33 14.01 1.42
C ALA A 52 34.13 13.06 1.34
N LYS A 53 34.36 11.78 1.05
CA LYS A 53 33.30 10.79 0.85
C LYS A 53 32.75 10.22 2.17
N TRP A 54 33.60 10.03 3.17
CA TRP A 54 33.26 9.44 4.46
C TRP A 54 33.74 10.28 5.64
N PRO A 55 33.30 11.54 5.76
CA PRO A 55 33.81 12.47 6.78
C PRO A 55 33.61 11.98 8.21
N HIS A 56 32.50 11.25 8.45
CA HIS A 56 32.18 10.67 9.76
C HIS A 56 33.22 9.65 10.26
N ARG A 57 34.05 9.07 9.38
CA ARG A 57 35.14 8.14 9.75
C ARG A 57 36.42 8.85 10.18
N TYR A 58 36.51 10.16 9.95
CA TYR A 58 37.73 10.96 10.07
C TYR A 58 37.47 12.26 10.85
N PRO A 59 37.24 12.18 12.18
CA PRO A 59 37.02 13.38 12.98
C PRO A 59 38.23 14.33 12.89
N SER A 60 37.94 15.62 12.74
CA SER A 60 38.96 16.67 12.84
C SER A 60 39.46 16.76 14.28
N GLU A 61 40.78 16.84 14.49
CA GLU A 61 41.38 17.02 15.82
C GLU A 61 41.06 18.39 16.44
N VAL A 62 39.80 18.64 16.85
CA VAL A 62 39.45 19.78 17.71
C VAL A 62 38.25 19.43 18.61
N LYS A 63 38.46 18.58 19.61
CA LYS A 63 37.79 18.69 20.93
C LYS A 63 38.72 18.13 22.01
N LYS A 64 39.52 19.02 22.62
CA LYS A 64 40.24 18.71 23.87
C LYS A 64 39.22 18.36 24.96
N LYS A 65 39.48 17.27 25.68
CA LYS A 65 38.71 16.75 26.82
C LYS A 65 38.36 17.84 27.83
N ALA A 66 37.11 17.89 28.28
CA ALA A 66 36.70 18.45 29.57
C ALA A 66 36.47 17.28 30.56
N PRO A 67 36.75 17.44 31.87
CA PRO A 67 36.84 16.33 32.80
C PRO A 67 35.46 15.80 33.22
N ALA A 68 35.48 14.52 33.62
CA ALA A 68 34.33 13.75 34.06
C ALA A 68 33.49 14.46 35.15
N ARG A 69 32.17 14.50 34.94
CA ARG A 69 31.18 14.61 36.03
C ARG A 69 30.15 13.49 35.90
N SER A 70 29.89 12.94 37.07
CA SER A 70 29.00 11.86 37.52
C SER A 70 27.72 11.58 36.73
N SER A 71 27.50 10.28 36.52
CA SER A 71 26.24 9.53 36.59
C SER A 71 24.93 10.28 36.35
N GLU A 72 24.38 10.12 35.14
CA GLU A 72 22.94 10.19 34.88
C GLU A 72 22.62 9.39 33.60
N GLU A 73 21.48 8.71 33.63
CA GLU A 73 21.05 7.63 32.72
C GLU A 73 21.10 8.04 31.23
N VAL A 74 21.89 7.31 30.45
CA VAL A 74 22.07 7.52 29.01
C VAL A 74 21.03 6.70 28.24
N THR A 75 20.14 7.40 27.53
CA THR A 75 19.25 6.83 26.53
C THR A 75 20.06 6.28 25.35
N SER A 76 19.69 5.08 24.90
CA SER A 76 20.39 4.27 23.89
C SER A 76 20.23 4.82 22.47
N GLU A 77 21.10 5.73 22.02
CA GLU A 77 21.16 6.15 20.61
C GLU A 77 22.54 6.70 20.19
N ASN A 78 23.64 6.13 20.69
CA ASN A 78 24.99 6.41 20.21
C ASN A 78 25.71 5.09 19.89
N SER A 79 25.55 4.58 18.67
CA SER A 79 26.46 3.56 18.15
C SER A 79 27.81 4.24 17.90
N GLU A 80 28.85 3.83 18.63
CA GLU A 80 30.21 4.35 18.41
C GLU A 80 30.60 4.18 16.94
N VAL A 81 30.80 5.29 16.23
CA VAL A 81 31.21 5.28 14.84
C VAL A 81 32.64 4.74 14.77
N MET A 82 32.84 3.56 14.17
CA MET A 82 34.18 3.02 13.94
C MET A 82 35.00 3.97 13.07
N LEU A 83 36.18 4.38 13.55
CA LEU A 83 37.07 5.28 12.84
C LEU A 83 37.92 4.52 11.82
N ALA A 84 38.17 5.14 10.67
CA ALA A 84 38.97 4.53 9.61
C ALA A 84 40.40 5.08 9.59
N ARG A 85 41.38 4.19 9.41
CA ARG A 85 42.76 4.55 9.09
C ARG A 85 42.88 4.93 7.62
N CYS A 86 42.32 4.10 6.74
CA CYS A 86 42.28 4.31 5.29
C CYS A 86 41.12 3.53 4.65
N HIS A 87 40.72 3.92 3.45
CA HIS A 87 39.71 3.23 2.65
C HIS A 87 40.34 2.56 1.43
N TYR A 88 39.68 1.54 0.90
CA TYR A 88 40.08 0.77 -0.28
C TYR A 88 38.94 0.69 -1.29
N ARG A 89 39.26 0.37 -2.55
CA ARG A 89 38.27 0.13 -3.60
C ARG A 89 37.98 -1.36 -3.81
N GLN A 90 38.87 -2.23 -3.36
CA GLN A 90 38.84 -3.66 -3.61
C GLN A 90 39.29 -4.45 -2.39
N ALA A 91 38.73 -5.64 -2.26
CA ALA A 91 39.10 -6.64 -1.28
C ALA A 91 39.16 -8.01 -1.94
N LYS A 92 39.97 -8.91 -1.40
CA LYS A 92 40.03 -10.33 -1.76
C LYS A 92 39.60 -11.14 -0.55
N VAL A 93 38.63 -12.03 -0.73
CA VAL A 93 38.14 -12.96 0.29
C VAL A 93 38.04 -14.33 -0.36
N ASP A 94 38.67 -15.34 0.24
CA ASP A 94 38.69 -16.73 -0.25
C ASP A 94 39.05 -16.84 -1.74
N GLY A 95 40.07 -16.08 -2.17
CA GLY A 95 40.53 -16.09 -3.57
C GLY A 95 39.79 -15.14 -4.52
N VAL A 96 38.61 -14.65 -4.16
CA VAL A 96 37.73 -13.85 -5.03
C VAL A 96 37.88 -12.36 -4.75
N VAL A 97 38.03 -11.55 -5.81
CA VAL A 97 38.13 -10.09 -5.71
C VAL A 97 36.75 -9.44 -5.77
N TYR A 98 36.42 -8.64 -4.76
CA TYR A 98 35.22 -7.81 -4.65
C TYR A 98 35.59 -6.34 -4.85
N ASN A 99 34.77 -5.63 -5.62
CA ASN A 99 34.88 -4.18 -5.79
C ASN A 99 33.89 -3.44 -4.90
N LEU A 100 34.19 -2.18 -4.62
CA LEU A 100 33.20 -1.25 -4.10
C LEU A 100 31.97 -1.24 -5.02
N TYR A 101 30.79 -1.36 -4.42
CA TYR A 101 29.48 -1.48 -5.05
C TYR A 101 29.14 -2.83 -5.71
N ASP A 102 29.99 -3.85 -5.57
CA ASP A 102 29.57 -5.21 -5.85
C ASP A 102 28.47 -5.64 -4.85
N ASP A 103 27.53 -6.45 -5.33
CA ASP A 103 26.53 -7.10 -4.51
C ASP A 103 27.03 -8.50 -4.10
N ALA A 104 26.79 -8.91 -2.85
CA ALA A 104 27.33 -10.13 -2.27
C ALA A 104 26.39 -10.76 -1.23
N TYR A 105 26.54 -12.07 -1.04
CA TYR A 105 26.06 -12.75 0.15
C TYR A 105 26.98 -12.44 1.33
N VAL A 106 26.38 -12.18 2.48
CA VAL A 106 27.07 -11.95 3.76
C VAL A 106 26.56 -12.97 4.75
N LYS A 107 27.48 -13.65 5.43
CA LYS A 107 27.21 -14.79 6.30
C LYS A 107 26.17 -14.44 7.36
N ALA A 108 25.14 -15.28 7.46
CA ALA A 108 24.13 -15.17 8.51
C ALA A 108 24.47 -16.02 9.75
N GLU A 109 23.58 -15.97 10.74
CA GLU A 109 23.65 -16.91 11.87
C GLU A 109 23.42 -18.35 11.39
N ASP A 110 23.97 -19.32 12.12
CA ASP A 110 23.84 -20.74 11.77
C ASP A 110 22.38 -21.16 11.59
N GLY A 111 22.08 -21.82 10.48
CA GLY A 111 20.73 -22.28 10.14
C GLY A 111 19.84 -21.22 9.48
N LYS A 112 20.32 -19.99 9.25
CA LYS A 112 19.60 -18.94 8.51
C LYS A 112 20.17 -18.73 7.11
N PRO A 113 19.35 -18.26 6.15
CA PRO A 113 19.85 -17.91 4.82
C PRO A 113 20.82 -16.73 4.91
N ASP A 114 21.87 -16.75 4.10
CA ASP A 114 22.80 -15.63 4.00
C ASP A 114 22.09 -14.33 3.62
N TYR A 115 22.55 -13.24 4.24
CA TYR A 115 22.08 -11.89 3.97
C TYR A 115 22.54 -11.45 2.58
N ILE A 116 21.78 -10.56 1.94
CA ILE A 116 22.14 -9.98 0.64
C ILE A 116 22.51 -8.51 0.86
N ALA A 117 23.68 -8.09 0.40
CA ALA A 117 24.15 -6.73 0.60
C ALA A 117 24.87 -6.15 -0.60
N ARG A 118 24.84 -4.83 -0.71
CA ARG A 118 25.76 -4.03 -1.52
C ARG A 118 26.93 -3.55 -0.68
N ILE A 119 28.15 -3.72 -1.16
CA ILE A 119 29.34 -3.21 -0.46
C ILE A 119 29.48 -1.71 -0.74
N VAL A 120 29.24 -0.86 0.26
CA VAL A 120 29.24 0.61 0.07
C VAL A 120 30.47 1.31 0.66
N GLU A 121 31.23 0.64 1.51
CA GLU A 121 32.52 1.08 2.05
C GLU A 121 33.44 -0.13 2.24
N MET A 122 34.75 0.06 2.05
CA MET A 122 35.80 -0.91 2.38
C MET A 122 36.91 -0.13 3.07
N PHE A 123 37.22 -0.46 4.32
CA PHE A 123 38.15 0.33 5.12
C PHE A 123 38.85 -0.49 6.20
N GLU A 124 40.03 -0.03 6.56
CA GLU A 124 40.76 -0.53 7.71
C GLU A 124 40.52 0.41 8.89
N THR A 125 40.21 -0.15 10.07
CA THR A 125 39.98 0.63 11.28
C THR A 125 41.29 1.18 11.85
N VAL A 126 41.19 2.10 12.80
CA VAL A 126 42.36 2.58 13.58
C VAL A 126 43.04 1.45 14.36
N ASP A 127 42.28 0.42 14.73
CA ASP A 127 42.74 -0.80 15.40
C ASP A 127 43.28 -1.87 14.43
N LYS A 128 43.41 -1.53 13.14
CA LYS A 128 43.90 -2.39 12.05
C LYS A 128 42.99 -3.58 11.74
N GLU A 129 41.71 -3.49 12.08
CA GLU A 129 40.70 -4.45 11.64
C GLU A 129 40.28 -4.14 10.21
N GLN A 130 40.04 -5.18 9.40
CA GLN A 130 39.59 -5.02 8.02
C GLN A 130 38.07 -5.19 7.95
N CYS A 131 37.39 -4.13 7.53
CA CYS A 131 35.94 -4.06 7.55
C CYS A 131 35.37 -3.59 6.22
N PHE A 132 34.10 -3.91 6.01
CA PHE A 132 33.29 -3.32 4.95
C PHE A 132 31.95 -2.86 5.53
N MET A 133 31.35 -1.87 4.86
CA MET A 133 29.98 -1.45 5.16
C MET A 133 29.03 -2.13 4.17
N ALA A 134 28.08 -2.88 4.70
CA ALA A 134 27.03 -3.54 3.95
C ALA A 134 25.79 -2.66 3.91
N GLN A 135 25.25 -2.33 2.73
CA GLN A 135 23.89 -1.83 2.58
C GLN A 135 22.96 -3.00 2.26
N TRP A 136 21.98 -3.26 3.11
CA TRP A 136 21.18 -4.49 3.02
C TRP A 136 20.09 -4.44 1.95
N PHE A 137 19.92 -5.58 1.28
CA PHE A 137 18.70 -5.94 0.56
C PHE A 137 17.84 -6.85 1.44
N TYR A 138 16.55 -6.60 1.45
CA TYR A 138 15.56 -7.45 2.09
C TYR A 138 14.89 -8.36 1.05
N ARG A 139 14.81 -9.66 1.33
CA ARG A 139 13.82 -10.54 0.68
C ARG A 139 12.43 -10.19 1.21
N ALA A 140 11.37 -10.68 0.57
CA ALA A 140 10.02 -10.43 1.05
C ALA A 140 9.83 -10.90 2.50
N GLU A 141 10.38 -12.05 2.84
CA GLU A 141 10.32 -12.68 4.17
C GLU A 141 11.04 -11.86 5.25
N ASP A 142 12.07 -11.09 4.86
CA ASP A 142 12.83 -10.25 5.79
C ASP A 142 12.10 -8.92 6.10
N THR A 143 11.04 -8.59 5.36
CA THR A 143 10.21 -7.40 5.57
C THR A 143 9.04 -7.68 6.51
N VAL A 144 8.13 -6.71 6.68
CA VAL A 144 6.88 -6.94 7.39
C VAL A 144 6.02 -8.06 6.80
N ILE A 145 6.21 -8.43 5.53
CA ILE A 145 5.43 -9.49 4.87
C ILE A 145 5.64 -10.86 5.57
N LYS A 146 6.84 -11.13 6.11
CA LYS A 146 7.21 -12.38 6.80
C LYS A 146 6.68 -13.63 6.07
N ASN A 147 5.77 -14.36 6.70
CA ASN A 147 5.22 -15.65 6.24
C ASN A 147 4.41 -15.58 4.93
N HIS A 148 4.16 -14.38 4.40
CA HIS A 148 3.52 -14.18 3.09
C HIS A 148 4.52 -13.94 1.95
N GLY A 149 5.80 -14.29 2.14
CA GLY A 149 6.86 -14.12 1.15
C GLY A 149 6.55 -14.77 -0.19
N ASP A 150 5.86 -15.91 -0.19
CA ASP A 150 5.46 -16.63 -1.41
C ASP A 150 4.49 -15.86 -2.32
N LEU A 151 3.86 -14.77 -1.83
CA LEU A 151 3.09 -13.85 -2.68
C LEU A 151 3.98 -13.08 -3.66
N VAL A 152 5.26 -12.92 -3.35
CA VAL A 152 6.23 -12.12 -4.08
C VAL A 152 7.22 -13.05 -4.78
N ASP A 153 7.66 -12.68 -5.99
CA ASP A 153 8.72 -13.41 -6.69
C ASP A 153 9.96 -13.56 -5.80
N LYS A 154 10.44 -14.80 -5.61
CA LYS A 154 11.63 -15.12 -4.78
C LYS A 154 12.91 -14.45 -5.28
N LYS A 155 12.97 -14.04 -6.55
CA LYS A 155 14.09 -13.26 -7.11
C LYS A 155 13.97 -11.75 -6.85
N ARG A 156 12.82 -11.27 -6.38
CA ARG A 156 12.61 -9.86 -6.09
C ARG A 156 13.10 -9.53 -4.68
N VAL A 157 14.03 -8.60 -4.59
CA VAL A 157 14.55 -8.05 -3.33
C VAL A 157 14.30 -6.55 -3.25
N PHE A 158 14.42 -5.98 -2.06
CA PHE A 158 14.17 -4.57 -1.79
C PHE A 158 15.40 -3.94 -1.16
N ILE A 159 15.97 -2.92 -1.81
CA ILE A 159 17.12 -2.21 -1.24
C ILE A 159 16.68 -1.40 -0.01
N SER A 160 17.54 -1.22 0.99
CA SER A 160 17.22 -0.44 2.19
C SER A 160 18.24 0.65 2.49
N ASP A 161 17.91 1.55 3.41
CA ASP A 161 18.88 2.52 3.97
C ASP A 161 19.72 1.95 5.11
N VAL A 162 19.38 0.76 5.61
CA VAL A 162 20.08 0.15 6.74
C VAL A 162 21.47 -0.28 6.28
N LYS A 163 22.46 0.17 7.03
CA LYS A 163 23.87 -0.10 6.78
C LYS A 163 24.54 -0.54 8.07
N ASP A 164 25.34 -1.60 7.99
CA ASP A 164 26.11 -2.11 9.13
C ASP A 164 27.56 -2.38 8.73
N VAL A 165 28.47 -2.15 9.66
CA VAL A 165 29.89 -2.48 9.50
C VAL A 165 30.08 -3.95 9.87
N ASN A 166 30.75 -4.68 8.98
CA ASN A 166 31.04 -6.10 9.16
C ASN A 166 32.53 -6.37 8.92
N PRO A 167 33.12 -7.35 9.62
CA PRO A 167 34.43 -7.90 9.27
C PRO A 167 34.48 -8.41 7.83
N LEU A 168 35.63 -8.29 7.17
CA LEU A 168 35.78 -8.61 5.75
C LEU A 168 35.53 -10.11 5.44
N ASP A 169 35.85 -11.00 6.38
CA ASP A 169 35.64 -12.45 6.29
C ASP A 169 34.17 -12.88 6.39
N CYS A 170 33.24 -11.94 6.62
CA CYS A 170 31.81 -12.20 6.56
C CYS A 170 31.27 -12.29 5.13
N ILE A 171 32.03 -11.85 4.12
CA ILE A 171 31.62 -11.94 2.71
C ILE A 171 31.70 -13.40 2.26
N VAL A 172 30.61 -13.93 1.70
CA VAL A 172 30.51 -15.34 1.27
C VAL A 172 30.77 -15.50 -0.23
N SER A 173 29.99 -14.82 -1.07
CA SER A 173 30.10 -14.94 -2.53
C SER A 173 29.45 -13.74 -3.25
N LYS A 174 29.80 -13.52 -4.52
CA LYS A 174 29.16 -12.48 -5.34
C LYS A 174 27.73 -12.83 -5.73
N VAL A 175 26.91 -11.80 -5.86
CA VAL A 175 25.53 -11.91 -6.31
C VAL A 175 25.29 -10.91 -7.44
N LYS A 176 24.60 -11.33 -8.50
CA LYS A 176 24.23 -10.44 -9.60
C LYS A 176 22.81 -9.93 -9.40
N ILE A 177 22.68 -8.67 -8.97
CA ILE A 177 21.37 -8.03 -8.74
C ILE A 177 21.10 -6.98 -9.82
N PHE A 178 19.96 -7.12 -10.51
CA PHE A 178 19.54 -6.18 -11.54
C PHE A 178 18.62 -5.08 -10.97
N LYS A 179 18.98 -3.80 -11.17
CA LYS A 179 18.08 -2.68 -10.89
C LYS A 179 17.06 -2.57 -12.04
N LYS A 180 15.81 -2.95 -11.77
CA LYS A 180 14.70 -2.83 -12.71
C LYS A 180 14.05 -1.46 -12.57
N ASN A 181 13.99 -0.70 -13.66
CA ASN A 181 13.24 0.56 -13.67
C ASN A 181 11.73 0.27 -13.62
N PRO A 182 10.95 1.06 -12.86
CA PRO A 182 9.51 0.94 -12.86
C PRO A 182 8.97 1.27 -14.26
N SER A 183 8.63 0.25 -15.05
CA SER A 183 8.06 0.41 -16.39
C SER A 183 6.58 0.01 -16.39
N VAL A 184 5.78 0.79 -17.11
CA VAL A 184 4.31 0.71 -17.17
C VAL A 184 3.84 -0.33 -18.18
N ASP A 185 4.69 -0.71 -19.13
CA ASP A 185 4.22 -1.39 -20.32
C ASP A 185 4.00 -2.89 -20.10
N LEU A 186 2.87 -3.40 -20.56
CA LEU A 186 2.61 -4.84 -20.70
C LEU A 186 3.67 -5.49 -21.60
N ALA A 187 4.24 -4.74 -22.57
CA ALA A 187 5.38 -5.18 -23.36
C ALA A 187 6.66 -5.34 -22.51
N SER A 188 6.92 -4.43 -21.55
CA SER A 188 8.03 -4.53 -20.59
C SER A 188 7.88 -5.66 -19.59
N LYS A 189 6.64 -6.10 -19.30
CA LYS A 189 6.40 -7.34 -18.50
C LYS A 189 6.83 -8.60 -19.26
N LYS A 190 6.84 -8.56 -20.60
CA LYS A 190 7.31 -9.66 -21.47
C LYS A 190 8.81 -9.60 -21.77
N ALA A 191 9.50 -8.49 -21.46
CA ALA A 191 10.95 -8.44 -21.56
C ALA A 191 11.56 -9.42 -20.56
N LYS A 192 12.20 -10.47 -21.06
CA LYS A 192 12.92 -11.42 -20.21
C LYS A 192 13.91 -10.63 -19.37
N LEU A 193 13.82 -10.78 -18.04
CA LEU A 193 14.83 -10.28 -17.12
C LEU A 193 16.20 -10.76 -17.63
N PRO A 194 17.24 -9.89 -17.67
CA PRO A 194 18.57 -10.34 -17.99
C PRO A 194 18.99 -11.44 -17.01
N PHE A 195 19.94 -12.29 -17.39
CA PHE A 195 20.46 -13.32 -16.48
C PHE A 195 21.00 -12.65 -15.20
N CYS A 196 20.27 -12.80 -14.10
CA CYS A 196 20.57 -12.27 -12.78
C CYS A 196 20.04 -13.24 -11.70
N ASP A 197 20.67 -13.19 -10.54
CA ASP A 197 20.26 -13.98 -9.37
C ASP A 197 19.01 -13.34 -8.75
N TYR A 198 19.05 -12.01 -8.62
CA TYR A 198 17.96 -11.20 -8.09
C TYR A 198 17.70 -9.94 -8.92
N TYR A 199 16.56 -9.30 -8.69
CA TYR A 199 16.29 -7.96 -9.17
C TYR A 199 15.60 -7.13 -8.09
N TYR A 200 15.70 -5.81 -8.20
CA TYR A 200 14.97 -4.88 -7.35
C TYR A 200 14.47 -3.69 -8.15
N ASP A 201 13.28 -3.23 -7.82
CA ASP A 201 12.61 -2.06 -8.40
C ASP A 201 12.11 -1.08 -7.32
N MET A 202 12.11 -1.52 -6.07
CA MET A 202 11.65 -0.76 -4.92
C MET A 202 12.67 -0.76 -3.79
N LYS A 203 12.53 0.25 -2.94
CA LYS A 203 13.20 0.38 -1.65
C LYS A 203 12.23 -0.02 -0.55
N TYR A 204 12.73 -0.72 0.47
CA TYR A 204 11.99 -0.98 1.71
C TYR A 204 12.56 -0.13 2.86
N THR A 205 11.68 0.55 3.59
CA THR A 205 12.05 1.29 4.79
C THR A 205 11.14 0.92 5.95
N VAL A 206 11.77 0.70 7.11
CA VAL A 206 11.11 0.31 8.36
C VAL A 206 10.05 1.34 8.82
N PRO A 207 10.27 2.68 8.74
CA PRO A 207 9.22 3.64 9.02
C PRO A 207 8.01 3.49 8.09
N TYR A 208 6.83 3.38 8.70
CA TYR A 208 5.54 3.10 8.05
C TYR A 208 5.55 1.86 7.15
N LEU A 209 6.50 0.95 7.34
CA LEU A 209 6.61 -0.31 6.59
C LEU A 209 6.54 -0.06 5.07
N THR A 210 7.31 0.92 4.60
CA THR A 210 7.13 1.52 3.28
C THR A 210 7.91 0.76 2.21
N PHE A 211 7.21 0.37 1.15
CA PHE A 211 7.74 -0.05 -0.14
C PHE A 211 7.54 1.09 -1.13
N SER A 212 8.61 1.71 -1.59
CA SER A 212 8.53 2.87 -2.49
C SER A 212 9.44 2.70 -3.70
N ASN A 213 9.13 3.42 -4.77
CA ASN A 213 10.03 3.49 -5.91
C ASN A 213 11.40 4.05 -5.52
N LEU A 214 12.39 3.66 -6.28
CA LEU A 214 13.73 4.23 -6.22
C LEU A 214 13.65 5.69 -6.71
N VAL A 215 13.97 6.65 -5.83
CA VAL A 215 14.13 8.05 -6.25
C VAL A 215 15.34 8.10 -7.19
N ASN A 216 15.17 8.57 -8.43
CA ASN A 216 16.30 8.80 -9.32
C ASN A 216 17.13 9.96 -8.76
N GLU A 217 18.33 9.66 -8.26
CA GLU A 217 19.26 10.65 -7.69
C GLU A 217 19.77 11.69 -8.72
N THR A 218 19.39 11.58 -10.00
CA THR A 218 19.77 12.53 -11.07
C THR A 218 19.06 13.90 -11.00
N VAL A 219 18.29 14.20 -9.94
CA VAL A 219 17.73 15.55 -9.69
C VAL A 219 18.38 16.24 -8.47
N LYS A 220 19.40 15.63 -7.84
CA LYS A 220 20.15 16.25 -6.73
C LYS A 220 21.63 16.42 -7.05
N THR A 221 21.91 17.31 -7.99
CA THR A 221 23.15 18.09 -8.00
C THR A 221 22.76 19.55 -8.09
N GLU A 222 22.21 20.06 -6.99
CA GLU A 222 22.14 21.47 -6.58
C GLU A 222 21.30 21.55 -5.29
N SER A 223 21.91 21.14 -4.16
CA SER A 223 21.71 21.71 -2.82
C SER A 223 22.28 20.74 -1.76
N ASP A 224 23.60 20.54 -1.77
CA ASP A 224 24.30 20.05 -0.57
C ASP A 224 24.44 21.21 0.41
N ALA A 225 23.42 21.39 1.24
CA ALA A 225 23.49 21.96 2.59
C ALA A 225 22.09 22.04 3.20
N SER A 226 21.68 21.02 3.95
CA SER A 226 20.90 21.27 5.17
C SER A 226 20.94 20.04 6.05
N SER A 227 22.00 20.00 6.85
CA SER A 227 21.98 19.43 8.17
C SER A 227 20.83 20.03 8.99
N THR A 228 20.22 19.17 9.80
CA THR A 228 19.49 19.42 11.04
C THR A 228 19.75 20.76 11.73
N ILE A 229 18.67 21.26 12.37
CA ILE A 229 18.54 22.34 13.37
C ILE A 229 18.09 23.69 12.78
N SER A 230 16.81 24.04 12.97
CA SER A 230 16.37 25.44 13.04
C SER A 230 15.70 25.70 14.40
N SER A 231 16.45 26.46 15.20
CA SER A 231 15.99 27.23 16.34
C SER A 231 15.03 28.33 15.90
N GLU A 232 14.14 28.69 16.80
CA GLU A 232 13.11 29.71 16.61
C GLU A 232 13.67 31.10 16.93
N SER A 233 13.33 32.06 16.10
CA SER A 233 13.11 33.45 16.52
C SER A 233 12.25 34.13 15.46
N GLY A 234 11.11 34.66 15.90
CA GLY A 234 10.07 35.18 15.03
C GLY A 234 10.40 36.55 14.43
N SER A 235 9.83 36.83 13.27
CA SER A 235 8.97 37.99 13.03
C SER A 235 8.38 37.96 11.63
N ILE A 236 7.07 38.23 11.61
CA ILE A 236 6.17 38.68 10.54
C ILE A 236 6.85 39.12 9.22
N GLY A 237 6.36 38.57 8.11
CA GLY A 237 6.67 39.08 6.77
C GLY A 237 6.21 38.14 5.65
N CYS A 238 4.93 38.19 5.30
CA CYS A 238 4.37 37.56 4.11
C CYS A 238 4.97 38.17 2.83
N VAL A 239 5.68 37.38 2.01
CA VAL A 239 5.90 37.71 0.60
C VAL A 239 5.87 36.43 -0.25
N ASN A 240 5.00 36.46 -1.24
CA ASN A 240 4.79 35.48 -2.30
C ASN A 240 6.09 35.17 -3.06
N ASN A 241 6.30 33.89 -3.38
CA ASN A 241 7.08 33.53 -4.57
C ASN A 241 6.46 32.30 -5.26
N ALA A 242 5.40 32.57 -5.99
CA ALA A 242 5.06 31.80 -7.18
C ALA A 242 6.17 32.03 -8.22
N ASN A 243 6.95 31.00 -8.53
CA ASN A 243 7.61 30.72 -9.82
C ASN A 243 8.83 29.81 -9.65
N LEU A 244 8.62 28.49 -9.61
CA LEU A 244 9.60 27.55 -10.18
C LEU A 244 8.94 26.21 -10.55
N ALA A 245 8.00 26.26 -11.49
CA ALA A 245 7.47 25.07 -12.16
C ALA A 245 7.25 25.36 -13.64
N LYS A 246 8.34 25.61 -14.37
CA LYS A 246 8.35 25.59 -15.84
C LYS A 246 9.66 25.00 -16.34
N ARG A 247 9.67 23.69 -16.61
CA ARG A 247 10.59 23.12 -17.59
C ARG A 247 9.94 21.98 -18.36
N LYS A 248 9.32 22.39 -19.47
CA LYS A 248 9.14 21.73 -20.76
C LYS A 248 8.99 20.21 -20.75
N THR A 249 7.75 19.75 -20.72
CA THR A 249 7.30 18.64 -21.58
C THR A 249 6.58 19.24 -22.77
N THR A 250 6.93 18.73 -23.95
CA THR A 250 6.45 19.11 -25.27
C THR A 250 4.92 19.11 -25.31
N GLN A 251 4.37 20.16 -25.92
CA GLN A 251 2.94 20.44 -26.06
C GLN A 251 2.18 19.27 -26.69
N ASN A 252 1.08 18.87 -26.03
CA ASN A 252 -0.21 18.76 -26.69
C ASN A 252 -1.26 19.43 -25.79
N ASN A 253 -1.96 20.41 -26.35
CA ASN A 253 -2.95 21.24 -25.70
C ASN A 253 -4.24 20.45 -25.42
N SER A 254 -4.63 20.37 -24.16
CA SER A 254 -6.03 20.45 -23.73
C SER A 254 -6.07 20.76 -22.23
N SER A 255 -6.32 22.03 -21.90
CA SER A 255 -6.54 22.49 -20.53
C SER A 255 -7.93 22.07 -20.05
N GLY A 256 -7.98 20.99 -19.28
CA GLY A 256 -9.08 20.66 -18.37
C GLY A 256 -8.47 19.90 -17.20
N SER A 257 -8.72 20.32 -15.96
CA SER A 257 -8.30 19.52 -14.82
C SER A 257 -9.01 18.17 -14.90
N SER A 258 -8.30 17.12 -15.32
CA SER A 258 -8.87 15.78 -15.45
C SER A 258 -9.51 15.39 -14.13
N GLN A 259 -10.82 15.14 -14.15
CA GLN A 259 -11.56 14.61 -13.02
C GLN A 259 -11.01 13.22 -12.67
N TRP A 260 -10.91 12.93 -11.38
CA TRP A 260 -10.51 11.61 -10.88
C TRP A 260 -11.72 10.88 -10.34
N THR A 261 -11.82 9.61 -10.64
CA THR A 261 -12.95 8.75 -10.24
C THR A 261 -12.55 7.87 -9.06
N LEU A 262 -13.48 7.74 -8.10
CA LEU A 262 -13.33 6.90 -6.92
C LEU A 262 -14.40 5.81 -6.89
N LEU A 263 -13.98 4.60 -6.54
CA LEU A 263 -14.84 3.48 -6.16
C LEU A 263 -14.69 3.23 -4.65
N ASP A 264 -15.79 3.31 -3.92
CA ASP A 264 -15.86 3.04 -2.47
C ASP A 264 -16.44 1.64 -2.21
N LEU A 265 -15.62 0.73 -1.70
CA LEU A 265 -16.02 -0.64 -1.37
C LEU A 265 -16.31 -0.76 0.13
N TYR A 266 -17.39 -1.43 0.48
CA TYR A 266 -17.87 -1.50 1.87
C TYR A 266 -18.13 -0.08 2.41
N SER A 267 -18.81 0.73 1.59
CA SER A 267 -18.84 2.18 1.74
C SER A 267 -19.55 2.65 3.02
N GLY A 268 -20.41 1.81 3.61
CA GLY A 268 -21.36 2.26 4.61
C GLY A 268 -22.16 3.45 4.07
N CYS A 269 -22.32 4.48 4.90
CA CYS A 269 -22.94 5.74 4.49
C CYS A 269 -22.00 6.67 3.69
N GLY A 270 -20.78 6.25 3.35
CA GLY A 270 -19.84 7.00 2.50
C GLY A 270 -18.92 7.97 3.26
N ALA A 271 -18.68 7.76 4.55
CA ALA A 271 -17.88 8.70 5.35
C ALA A 271 -16.42 8.81 4.86
N MET A 272 -15.80 7.67 4.49
CA MET A 272 -14.41 7.65 4.01
C MET A 272 -14.28 8.29 2.62
N SER A 273 -15.13 7.90 1.67
CA SER A 273 -15.17 8.52 0.33
C SER A 273 -15.45 10.02 0.40
N THR A 274 -16.43 10.45 1.21
CA THR A 274 -16.72 11.87 1.43
C THR A 274 -15.49 12.62 1.96
N GLY A 275 -14.84 12.10 3.01
CA GLY A 275 -13.65 12.72 3.57
C GLY A 275 -12.48 12.78 2.59
N LEU A 276 -12.30 11.75 1.77
CA LEU A 276 -11.28 11.72 0.71
C LEU A 276 -11.55 12.76 -0.37
N CYS A 277 -12.79 12.86 -0.87
CA CYS A 277 -13.17 13.86 -1.87
C CYS A 277 -12.97 15.29 -1.36
N LEU A 278 -13.39 15.58 -0.12
CA LEU A 278 -13.19 16.88 0.50
C LEU A 278 -11.70 17.21 0.68
N GLY A 279 -10.91 16.25 1.17
CA GLY A 279 -9.46 16.42 1.33
C GLY A 279 -8.73 16.62 -0.01
N ALA A 280 -9.13 15.87 -1.05
CA ALA A 280 -8.60 16.01 -2.40
C ALA A 280 -8.94 17.37 -3.01
N SER A 281 -10.14 17.89 -2.77
CA SER A 281 -10.56 19.22 -3.21
C SER A 281 -9.66 20.31 -2.61
N LEU A 282 -9.26 20.20 -1.34
CA LEU A 282 -8.32 21.14 -0.72
C LEU A 282 -6.92 21.09 -1.36
N ALA A 283 -6.55 19.96 -1.95
CA ALA A 283 -5.31 19.78 -2.70
C ALA A 283 -5.46 20.17 -4.20
N GLY A 284 -6.60 20.73 -4.61
CA GLY A 284 -6.86 21.11 -6.01
C GLY A 284 -7.15 19.93 -6.94
N ILE A 285 -7.48 18.75 -6.39
CA ILE A 285 -7.81 17.53 -7.15
C ILE A 285 -9.33 17.34 -7.12
N LYS A 286 -9.97 17.35 -8.30
CA LYS A 286 -11.40 17.03 -8.43
C LYS A 286 -11.59 15.50 -8.37
N LEU A 287 -11.72 14.95 -7.17
CA LEU A 287 -12.02 13.54 -6.92
C LEU A 287 -13.53 13.36 -6.71
N VAL A 288 -14.15 12.48 -7.48
CA VAL A 288 -15.60 12.20 -7.42
C VAL A 288 -15.84 10.73 -7.14
N THR A 289 -16.67 10.44 -6.16
CA THR A 289 -17.18 9.09 -5.89
C THR A 289 -18.15 8.70 -7.00
N MET A 290 -17.68 7.91 -7.96
CA MET A 290 -18.49 7.50 -9.11
C MET A 290 -19.30 6.24 -8.81
N TRP A 291 -18.74 5.35 -7.99
CA TRP A 291 -19.34 4.07 -7.62
C TRP A 291 -19.18 3.81 -6.13
N ALA A 292 -20.21 3.23 -5.52
CA ALA A 292 -20.15 2.77 -4.14
C ALA A 292 -20.88 1.42 -4.01
N VAL A 293 -20.32 0.51 -3.20
CA VAL A 293 -20.85 -0.84 -3.01
C VAL A 293 -20.98 -1.14 -1.53
N ASP A 294 -22.20 -1.46 -1.10
CA ASP A 294 -22.48 -1.91 0.26
C ASP A 294 -23.69 -2.87 0.30
N ILE A 295 -23.66 -3.85 1.20
CA ILE A 295 -24.76 -4.82 1.33
C ILE A 295 -25.93 -4.26 2.16
N ASN A 296 -25.73 -3.20 2.94
CA ASN A 296 -26.77 -2.62 3.76
C ASN A 296 -27.58 -1.55 2.99
N ALA A 297 -28.87 -1.83 2.78
CA ALA A 297 -29.76 -0.95 2.03
C ALA A 297 -29.91 0.45 2.65
N HIS A 298 -29.91 0.57 3.98
CA HIS A 298 -30.00 1.86 4.66
C HIS A 298 -28.73 2.70 4.46
N ALA A 299 -27.57 2.06 4.54
CA ALA A 299 -26.29 2.69 4.28
C ALA A 299 -26.20 3.20 2.83
N CYS A 300 -26.64 2.37 1.86
CA CYS A 300 -26.75 2.76 0.46
C CYS A 300 -27.68 3.96 0.27
N LYS A 301 -28.87 3.94 0.90
CA LYS A 301 -29.83 5.05 0.83
C LYS A 301 -29.24 6.34 1.39
N SER A 302 -28.53 6.27 2.51
CA SER A 302 -27.84 7.43 3.09
C SER A 302 -26.76 7.98 2.15
N LEU A 303 -25.93 7.11 1.55
CA LEU A 303 -24.90 7.55 0.62
C LEU A 303 -25.51 8.22 -0.62
N LYS A 304 -26.51 7.57 -1.25
CA LYS A 304 -27.19 8.10 -2.44
C LYS A 304 -27.89 9.43 -2.19
N LEU A 305 -28.42 9.65 -0.98
CA LEU A 305 -29.03 10.93 -0.61
C LEU A 305 -28.01 12.08 -0.54
N ASN A 306 -26.79 11.78 -0.09
CA ASN A 306 -25.73 12.78 0.04
C ASN A 306 -24.92 12.97 -1.24
N HIS A 307 -24.86 11.95 -2.10
CA HIS A 307 -24.10 11.92 -3.36
C HIS A 307 -25.00 11.39 -4.49
N PRO A 308 -25.95 12.20 -4.98
CA PRO A 308 -26.93 11.76 -5.99
C PRO A 308 -26.29 11.36 -7.32
N GLU A 309 -25.10 11.85 -7.63
CA GLU A 309 -24.30 11.49 -8.81
C GLU A 309 -23.65 10.10 -8.71
N THR A 310 -23.52 9.53 -7.50
CA THR A 310 -22.87 8.24 -7.30
C THR A 310 -23.77 7.08 -7.76
N HIS A 311 -23.19 6.12 -8.50
CA HIS A 311 -23.82 4.83 -8.76
C HIS A 311 -23.69 3.93 -7.51
N VAL A 312 -24.69 3.98 -6.63
CA VAL A 312 -24.72 3.21 -5.39
C VAL A 312 -25.37 1.86 -5.63
N ARG A 313 -24.64 0.78 -5.31
CA ARG A 313 -25.07 -0.59 -5.52
C ARG A 313 -25.28 -1.30 -4.19
N ASN A 314 -26.51 -1.78 -3.98
CA ASN A 314 -26.86 -2.54 -2.79
C ASN A 314 -26.68 -4.05 -3.02
N GLU A 315 -25.43 -4.53 -2.97
CA GLU A 315 -25.08 -5.91 -3.26
C GLU A 315 -23.80 -6.34 -2.53
N PRO A 316 -23.54 -7.65 -2.37
CA PRO A 316 -22.26 -8.15 -1.86
C PRO A 316 -21.08 -7.78 -2.77
N ALA A 317 -19.91 -7.53 -2.18
CA ALA A 317 -18.71 -7.18 -2.96
C ALA A 317 -18.24 -8.32 -3.90
N GLU A 318 -18.50 -9.60 -3.57
CA GLU A 318 -18.15 -10.71 -4.47
C GLU A 318 -19.05 -10.75 -5.71
N ASP A 319 -20.33 -10.43 -5.54
CA ASP A 319 -21.28 -10.31 -6.64
C ASP A 319 -20.91 -9.12 -7.52
N PHE A 320 -20.54 -7.98 -6.92
CA PHE A 320 -20.01 -6.85 -7.67
C PHE A 320 -18.75 -7.20 -8.47
N LEU A 321 -17.80 -7.96 -7.89
CA LEU A 321 -16.61 -8.43 -8.60
C LEU A 321 -16.97 -9.32 -9.80
N ASN A 322 -17.93 -10.22 -9.66
CA ASN A 322 -18.40 -11.07 -10.75
C ASN A 322 -19.15 -10.26 -11.81
N LEU A 323 -19.94 -9.28 -11.37
CA LEU A 323 -20.64 -8.34 -12.23
C LEU A 323 -19.68 -7.54 -13.11
N ILE A 324 -18.65 -6.90 -12.54
CA ILE A 324 -17.69 -6.11 -13.34
C ILE A 324 -16.87 -6.98 -14.31
N LYS A 325 -16.63 -8.25 -13.98
CA LYS A 325 -16.02 -9.23 -14.89
C LYS A 325 -16.95 -9.60 -16.05
N ALA A 326 -18.23 -9.88 -15.75
CA ALA A 326 -19.23 -10.17 -16.76
C ALA A 326 -19.51 -8.95 -17.66
N TRP A 327 -19.59 -7.77 -17.06
CA TRP A 327 -19.74 -6.48 -17.75
C TRP A 327 -18.60 -6.22 -18.73
N ALA A 328 -17.35 -6.48 -18.35
CA ALA A 328 -16.20 -6.37 -19.25
C ALA A 328 -16.33 -7.28 -20.48
N LYS A 329 -16.79 -8.52 -20.29
CA LYS A 329 -17.06 -9.46 -21.40
C LYS A 329 -18.18 -8.96 -22.31
N LEU A 330 -19.27 -8.43 -21.76
CA LEU A 330 -20.36 -7.86 -22.56
C LEU A 330 -19.89 -6.65 -23.38
N CYS A 331 -19.08 -5.77 -22.79
CA CYS A 331 -18.52 -4.62 -23.50
C CYS A 331 -17.58 -5.04 -24.63
N GLU A 332 -16.83 -6.13 -24.44
CA GLU A 332 -16.00 -6.75 -25.48
C GLU A 332 -16.84 -7.37 -26.59
N GLU A 333 -17.86 -8.17 -26.23
CA GLU A 333 -18.77 -8.82 -27.16
C GLU A 333 -19.50 -7.83 -28.08
N PHE A 334 -19.93 -6.69 -27.52
CA PHE A 334 -20.56 -5.62 -28.30
C PHE A 334 -19.58 -4.62 -28.92
N ALA A 335 -18.27 -4.92 -28.92
CA ALA A 335 -17.21 -4.13 -29.54
C ALA A 335 -17.16 -2.66 -29.08
N LEU A 336 -17.44 -2.41 -27.79
CA LEU A 336 -17.46 -1.06 -27.21
C LEU A 336 -16.08 -0.61 -26.69
N LEU A 337 -15.17 -1.55 -26.46
CA LEU A 337 -13.85 -1.23 -25.90
C LEU A 337 -13.05 -0.33 -26.86
N GLY A 338 -12.66 0.85 -26.36
CA GLY A 338 -11.92 1.86 -27.13
C GLY A 338 -12.76 2.98 -27.74
N SER A 339 -14.10 2.88 -27.69
CA SER A 339 -14.96 4.02 -28.05
C SER A 339 -14.96 5.09 -26.95
N GLU A 340 -15.17 6.35 -27.34
CA GLU A 340 -15.26 7.46 -26.38
C GLU A 340 -16.40 7.26 -25.38
N ARG A 341 -16.14 7.63 -24.13
CA ARG A 341 -17.14 7.69 -23.05
C ARG A 341 -17.37 9.16 -22.73
N SER A 342 -18.63 9.58 -22.69
CA SER A 342 -18.98 10.97 -22.40
C SER A 342 -18.82 11.27 -20.91
N ASP A 343 -18.10 12.34 -20.58
CA ASP A 343 -18.06 12.91 -19.22
C ASP A 343 -19.17 13.98 -19.02
N SER A 344 -19.93 14.29 -20.08
CA SER A 344 -21.09 15.18 -20.02
C SER A 344 -22.32 14.41 -19.59
N ASP A 345 -22.96 14.88 -18.53
CA ASP A 345 -24.30 14.50 -18.08
C ASP A 345 -25.31 14.95 -19.16
N PRO A 346 -25.97 14.06 -19.91
CA PRO A 346 -27.24 14.40 -20.50
C PRO A 346 -28.28 14.24 -19.39
N ASP A 347 -29.06 15.30 -19.18
CA ASP A 347 -30.13 15.45 -18.19
C ASP A 347 -30.84 14.15 -17.78
N MET A 348 -31.31 14.15 -16.53
CA MET A 348 -32.35 13.23 -16.09
C MET A 348 -33.58 13.42 -16.99
N ASP A 349 -33.68 12.63 -18.05
CA ASP A 349 -34.92 12.46 -18.78
C ASP A 349 -35.90 11.72 -17.85
N GLU A 350 -36.64 12.48 -17.06
CA GLU A 350 -38.01 12.15 -16.68
C GLU A 350 -38.87 12.26 -17.95
N ASP A 351 -38.81 11.26 -18.83
CA ASP A 351 -39.80 11.14 -19.91
C ASP A 351 -41.06 10.48 -19.37
N GLU A 352 -41.93 11.30 -18.78
CA GLU A 352 -43.37 11.06 -18.72
C GLU A 352 -44.02 11.42 -20.08
N ASN A 353 -44.83 10.47 -20.58
CA ASN A 353 -45.92 10.65 -21.54
C ASN A 353 -45.59 10.90 -23.03
N GLU A 354 -45.59 9.83 -23.83
CA GLU A 354 -46.30 9.82 -25.11
C GLU A 354 -47.19 8.58 -25.23
N ALA A 355 -48.50 8.78 -25.08
CA ALA A 355 -49.51 7.77 -25.32
C ALA A 355 -49.69 7.57 -26.83
N VAL A 356 -49.19 6.45 -27.37
CA VAL A 356 -49.56 5.98 -28.70
C VAL A 356 -50.73 5.00 -28.55
N GLN A 357 -51.93 5.45 -28.92
CA GLN A 357 -53.09 4.57 -29.06
C GLN A 357 -52.86 3.63 -30.26
N LYS A 358 -52.94 2.32 -30.03
CA LYS A 358 -53.23 1.35 -31.08
C LYS A 358 -54.35 0.42 -30.63
N GLU A 359 -55.32 0.27 -31.53
CA GLU A 359 -56.59 -0.40 -31.34
C GLU A 359 -56.43 -1.90 -31.07
N GLU A 360 -57.23 -2.39 -30.13
CA GLU A 360 -57.40 -3.81 -29.84
C GLU A 360 -58.07 -4.53 -31.00
N SER A 361 -57.51 -5.67 -31.39
CA SER A 361 -58.29 -6.75 -32.01
C SER A 361 -57.81 -8.07 -31.41
N GLY A 362 -58.71 -8.74 -30.68
CA GLY A 362 -58.42 -9.97 -29.94
C GLY A 362 -58.49 -11.24 -30.78
N ASN A 363 -57.76 -12.27 -30.35
CA ASN A 363 -58.31 -13.57 -29.96
C ASN A 363 -57.20 -14.56 -29.54
N GLN A 364 -57.14 -14.82 -28.23
CA GLN A 364 -57.18 -16.13 -27.57
C GLN A 364 -56.23 -17.26 -28.02
N SER A 365 -55.12 -17.38 -27.26
CA SER A 365 -54.57 -18.64 -26.72
C SER A 365 -53.55 -18.28 -25.64
N ASP A 366 -53.99 -18.07 -24.40
CA ASP A 366 -53.21 -17.27 -23.44
C ASP A 366 -52.08 -18.08 -22.77
N LEU A 367 -51.04 -18.40 -23.53
CA LEU A 367 -49.70 -18.15 -23.05
C LEU A 367 -49.54 -16.63 -23.13
N GLU A 368 -49.60 -15.93 -22.00
CA GLU A 368 -49.31 -14.49 -21.98
C GLU A 368 -47.91 -14.28 -22.57
N GLU A 369 -47.85 -13.82 -23.82
CA GLU A 369 -46.60 -13.47 -24.49
C GLU A 369 -46.17 -12.10 -23.96
N PHE A 370 -45.11 -12.10 -23.15
CA PHE A 370 -44.52 -10.87 -22.61
C PHE A 370 -43.42 -10.37 -23.55
N GLU A 371 -43.54 -9.13 -24.00
CA GLU A 371 -42.52 -8.46 -24.82
C GLU A 371 -41.64 -7.53 -23.97
N VAL A 372 -40.33 -7.57 -24.19
CA VAL A 372 -39.36 -6.72 -23.50
C VAL A 372 -39.37 -5.32 -24.11
N GLU A 373 -39.73 -4.30 -23.34
CA GLU A 373 -39.65 -2.89 -23.76
C GLU A 373 -38.20 -2.37 -23.65
N LYS A 374 -37.60 -2.51 -22.47
CA LYS A 374 -36.23 -2.04 -22.18
C LYS A 374 -35.64 -2.72 -20.95
N LEU A 375 -34.31 -2.66 -20.83
CA LEU A 375 -33.60 -3.07 -19.62
C LEU A 375 -33.32 -1.85 -18.74
N LEU A 376 -33.54 -2.01 -17.44
CA LEU A 376 -33.46 -0.93 -16.44
C LEU A 376 -32.19 -1.03 -15.58
N ALA A 377 -31.75 -2.24 -15.26
CA ALA A 377 -30.62 -2.48 -14.38
C ALA A 377 -29.95 -3.81 -14.70
N VAL A 378 -28.74 -4.01 -14.17
CA VAL A 378 -27.99 -5.26 -14.25
C VAL A 378 -27.40 -5.59 -12.87
N CYS A 379 -27.41 -6.86 -12.50
CA CYS A 379 -26.76 -7.37 -11.29
C CYS A 379 -26.18 -8.76 -11.53
N TYR A 380 -25.30 -9.19 -10.63
CA TYR A 380 -24.84 -10.57 -10.55
C TYR A 380 -25.31 -11.16 -9.22
N GLY A 381 -25.65 -12.45 -9.20
CA GLY A 381 -26.12 -13.14 -8.01
C GLY A 381 -27.45 -13.82 -8.29
N ASP A 382 -28.30 -13.92 -7.26
CA ASP A 382 -29.59 -14.60 -7.32
C ASP A 382 -30.72 -13.67 -6.83
N PRO A 383 -31.07 -12.63 -7.63
CA PRO A 383 -32.05 -11.62 -7.21
C PRO A 383 -33.45 -12.21 -6.98
N ASN A 384 -33.74 -13.37 -7.55
CA ASN A 384 -35.03 -14.06 -7.43
C ASN A 384 -35.06 -15.14 -6.31
N GLY A 385 -33.93 -15.43 -5.66
CA GLY A 385 -33.85 -16.44 -4.59
C GLY A 385 -34.06 -17.89 -5.06
N VAL A 386 -33.81 -18.18 -6.33
CA VAL A 386 -34.05 -19.49 -6.96
C VAL A 386 -32.82 -20.40 -6.96
N LYS A 387 -31.77 -20.02 -6.22
CA LYS A 387 -30.47 -20.70 -6.08
C LYS A 387 -29.73 -20.87 -7.42
N LYS A 388 -29.91 -19.94 -8.34
CA LYS A 388 -29.21 -19.90 -9.63
C LYS A 388 -28.44 -18.58 -9.76
N PRO A 389 -27.25 -18.48 -9.14
CA PRO A 389 -26.44 -17.28 -9.26
C PRO A 389 -25.97 -17.10 -10.71
N GLY A 390 -26.09 -15.89 -11.24
CA GLY A 390 -25.73 -15.58 -12.62
C GLY A 390 -25.83 -14.09 -12.90
N LEU A 391 -25.74 -13.71 -14.18
CA LEU A 391 -25.98 -12.35 -14.62
C LEU A 391 -27.47 -12.17 -14.92
N TYR A 392 -28.08 -11.15 -14.31
CA TYR A 392 -29.49 -10.83 -14.47
C TYR A 392 -29.67 -9.38 -14.92
N PHE A 393 -30.72 -9.14 -15.70
CA PHE A 393 -31.17 -7.80 -16.06
C PHE A 393 -32.56 -7.54 -15.51
N LYS A 394 -32.79 -6.33 -15.04
CA LYS A 394 -34.14 -5.89 -14.66
C LYS A 394 -34.87 -5.43 -15.91
N VAL A 395 -35.99 -6.06 -16.21
CA VAL A 395 -36.77 -5.88 -17.45
C VAL A 395 -37.97 -5.00 -17.18
N ARG A 396 -38.23 -4.04 -18.08
CA ARG A 396 -39.53 -3.37 -18.26
C ARG A 396 -40.27 -4.09 -19.36
N TRP A 397 -41.48 -4.56 -19.06
CA TRP A 397 -42.35 -5.24 -20.02
C TRP A 397 -43.24 -4.24 -20.76
N LEU A 398 -43.39 -4.41 -22.07
CA LEU A 398 -44.16 -3.52 -22.92
C LEU A 398 -45.63 -3.49 -22.48
N GLY A 399 -46.16 -2.29 -22.22
CA GLY A 399 -47.55 -2.11 -21.77
C GLY A 399 -47.77 -2.32 -20.27
N TYR A 400 -46.72 -2.59 -19.49
CA TYR A 400 -46.80 -2.75 -18.04
C TYR A 400 -46.10 -1.62 -17.28
N ASP A 401 -46.62 -1.30 -16.10
CA ASP A 401 -46.02 -0.33 -15.21
C ASP A 401 -44.85 -0.92 -14.40
N SER A 402 -44.18 -0.08 -13.61
CA SER A 402 -43.00 -0.48 -12.82
C SER A 402 -43.23 -1.58 -11.78
N SER A 403 -44.49 -1.87 -11.42
CA SER A 403 -44.81 -2.93 -10.46
C SER A 403 -44.60 -4.33 -11.05
N TYR A 404 -44.56 -4.44 -12.37
CA TYR A 404 -44.30 -5.68 -13.10
C TYR A 404 -42.82 -5.86 -13.49
N ASP A 405 -41.94 -4.92 -13.17
CA ASP A 405 -40.52 -5.03 -13.54
C ASP A 405 -39.86 -6.23 -12.83
N THR A 406 -39.41 -7.25 -13.58
CA THR A 406 -38.80 -8.48 -13.04
C THR A 406 -37.31 -8.58 -13.35
N TRP A 407 -36.59 -9.43 -12.60
CA TRP A 407 -35.20 -9.77 -12.91
C TRP A 407 -35.15 -11.04 -13.75
N GLU A 408 -34.65 -10.94 -14.97
CA GLU A 408 -34.52 -12.06 -15.90
C GLU A 408 -33.05 -12.47 -16.10
N PRO A 409 -32.74 -13.78 -16.11
CA PRO A 409 -31.38 -14.27 -16.36
C PRO A 409 -30.96 -13.97 -17.79
N ILE A 410 -29.66 -13.72 -18.02
CA ILE A 410 -29.13 -13.44 -19.36
C ILE A 410 -29.51 -14.51 -20.41
N ASP A 411 -29.55 -15.79 -20.03
CA ASP A 411 -29.91 -16.90 -20.92
C ASP A 411 -31.37 -16.81 -21.41
N GLY A 412 -32.26 -16.22 -20.59
CA GLY A 412 -33.67 -15.98 -20.92
C GLY A 412 -33.88 -14.79 -21.85
N LEU A 413 -32.85 -13.97 -22.09
CA LEU A 413 -32.91 -12.78 -22.95
C LEU A 413 -32.16 -12.97 -24.27
N SER A 414 -31.94 -14.23 -24.69
CA SER A 414 -31.15 -14.58 -25.86
C SER A 414 -31.73 -14.06 -27.19
N ASP A 415 -33.05 -13.88 -27.27
CA ASP A 415 -33.75 -13.28 -28.42
C ASP A 415 -33.77 -11.74 -28.39
N CYS A 416 -33.35 -11.11 -27.28
CA CYS A 416 -33.40 -9.67 -27.06
C CYS A 416 -32.02 -8.97 -27.22
N LYS A 417 -31.15 -9.48 -28.10
CA LYS A 417 -29.77 -9.00 -28.23
C LYS A 417 -29.63 -7.51 -28.53
N GLU A 418 -30.50 -6.94 -29.36
CA GLU A 418 -30.42 -5.51 -29.69
C GLU A 418 -30.79 -4.63 -28.49
N VAL A 419 -31.81 -5.02 -27.71
CA VAL A 419 -32.18 -4.32 -26.47
C VAL A 419 -31.04 -4.39 -25.44
N MET A 420 -30.40 -5.56 -25.33
CA MET A 420 -29.23 -5.74 -24.46
C MET A 420 -28.04 -4.89 -24.92
N LYS A 421 -27.76 -4.87 -26.22
CA LYS A 421 -26.70 -4.06 -26.82
C LYS A 421 -26.94 -2.56 -26.58
N ASP A 422 -28.17 -2.09 -26.73
CA ASP A 422 -28.54 -0.70 -26.44
C ASP A 422 -28.30 -0.36 -24.96
N PHE A 423 -28.79 -1.18 -24.03
CA PHE A 423 -28.55 -1.01 -22.59
C PHE A 423 -27.06 -1.00 -22.25
N VAL A 424 -26.29 -1.96 -22.76
CA VAL A 424 -24.85 -2.05 -22.48
C VAL A 424 -24.12 -0.85 -23.09
N THR A 425 -24.49 -0.41 -24.30
CA THR A 425 -23.90 0.77 -24.94
C THR A 425 -24.18 2.05 -24.15
N LYS A 426 -25.42 2.25 -23.71
CA LYS A 426 -25.81 3.39 -22.87
C LYS A 426 -25.08 3.34 -21.52
N GLY A 427 -25.04 2.19 -20.87
CA GLY A 427 -24.33 1.99 -19.61
C GLY A 427 -22.82 2.18 -19.73
N TYR A 428 -22.21 1.75 -20.84
CA TYR A 428 -20.79 1.95 -21.13
C TYR A 428 -20.46 3.45 -21.25
N LYS A 429 -21.26 4.19 -22.03
CA LYS A 429 -21.11 5.64 -22.21
C LYS A 429 -21.26 6.40 -20.88
N LYS A 430 -22.27 6.04 -20.08
CA LYS A 430 -22.55 6.64 -18.76
C LYS A 430 -21.66 6.11 -17.62
N ARG A 431 -20.71 5.20 -17.90
CA ARG A 431 -19.84 4.57 -16.91
C ARG A 431 -20.61 3.91 -15.74
N LEU A 432 -21.73 3.25 -16.05
CA LEU A 432 -22.60 2.58 -15.07
C LEU A 432 -21.83 1.60 -14.16
N LEU A 433 -20.87 0.88 -14.73
CA LEU A 433 -19.96 -0.03 -14.04
C LEU A 433 -18.51 0.25 -14.46
N PRO A 434 -17.54 0.15 -13.53
CA PRO A 434 -16.14 0.39 -13.85
C PRO A 434 -15.54 -0.77 -14.64
N LEU A 435 -14.79 -0.44 -15.69
CA LEU A 435 -13.85 -1.35 -16.36
C LEU A 435 -12.42 -1.07 -15.90
N PRO A 436 -11.48 -2.00 -16.13
CA PRO A 436 -10.07 -1.77 -15.80
C PRO A 436 -9.55 -0.45 -16.38
N GLY A 437 -8.97 0.39 -15.52
CA GLY A 437 -8.51 1.74 -15.87
C GLY A 437 -9.51 2.87 -15.63
N ASP A 438 -10.80 2.58 -15.44
CA ASP A 438 -11.81 3.61 -15.19
C ASP A 438 -11.74 4.18 -13.78
N ALA A 439 -11.52 3.34 -12.76
CA ALA A 439 -11.39 3.77 -11.38
C ALA A 439 -9.95 4.25 -11.10
N ASN A 440 -9.76 5.55 -10.87
CA ASN A 440 -8.44 6.06 -10.51
C ASN A 440 -8.08 5.76 -9.05
N PHE A 441 -9.08 5.72 -8.18
CA PHE A 441 -8.92 5.51 -6.74
C PHE A 441 -9.89 4.42 -6.27
N ILE A 442 -9.41 3.49 -5.44
CA ILE A 442 -10.28 2.58 -4.67
C ILE A 442 -10.05 2.81 -3.19
N CYS A 443 -11.11 3.08 -2.43
CA CYS A 443 -11.08 3.01 -0.97
C CYS A 443 -11.97 1.88 -0.46
N GLY A 444 -11.70 1.39 0.75
CA GLY A 444 -12.63 0.47 1.40
C GLY A 444 -12.18 -0.05 2.76
N GLY A 445 -13.16 -0.45 3.56
CA GLY A 445 -12.96 -1.04 4.89
C GLY A 445 -13.43 -2.49 4.92
N PRO A 446 -12.71 -3.45 4.31
CA PRO A 446 -13.15 -4.83 4.24
C PRO A 446 -13.36 -5.41 5.66
N PRO A 447 -14.55 -5.92 5.98
CA PRO A 447 -14.82 -6.43 7.32
C PRO A 447 -14.01 -7.70 7.57
N CYS A 448 -13.16 -7.66 8.60
CA CYS A 448 -12.40 -8.81 9.10
C CYS A 448 -12.93 -9.17 10.49
N GLN A 449 -14.11 -9.79 10.55
CA GLN A 449 -14.72 -10.02 11.86
C GLN A 449 -13.90 -11.04 12.67
N GLY A 450 -13.29 -12.03 12.02
CA GLY A 450 -12.55 -13.13 12.66
C GLY A 450 -11.39 -12.69 13.55
N VAL A 451 -10.87 -11.46 13.38
CA VAL A 451 -9.77 -10.93 14.21
C VAL A 451 -10.21 -10.19 15.47
N SER A 452 -11.49 -9.85 15.59
CA SER A 452 -12.01 -9.04 16.70
C SER A 452 -11.89 -9.75 18.05
N GLY A 453 -11.50 -8.98 19.08
CA GLY A 453 -11.50 -9.35 20.50
C GLY A 453 -12.75 -10.09 21.00
N PHE A 454 -13.91 -9.84 20.38
CA PHE A 454 -15.21 -10.39 20.79
C PHE A 454 -15.55 -11.75 20.16
N ASN A 455 -14.78 -12.23 19.18
CA ASN A 455 -15.03 -13.54 18.58
C ASN A 455 -14.45 -14.66 19.46
N ARG A 456 -15.32 -15.57 19.92
CA ARG A 456 -14.97 -16.75 20.77
C ARG A 456 -14.27 -17.86 20.00
N PHE A 457 -14.57 -18.03 18.71
CA PHE A 457 -13.98 -19.05 17.84
C PHE A 457 -13.19 -18.33 16.75
N ARG A 458 -11.87 -18.22 16.93
CA ARG A 458 -10.96 -17.62 15.95
C ARG A 458 -10.05 -18.69 15.39
N ASN A 459 -9.92 -18.74 14.07
CA ASN A 459 -8.96 -19.62 13.43
C ASN A 459 -7.60 -18.92 13.38
N ALA A 460 -6.77 -19.14 14.39
CA ALA A 460 -5.43 -18.55 14.45
C ALA A 460 -4.44 -19.22 13.48
N GLU A 461 -4.67 -20.49 13.16
CA GLU A 461 -3.80 -21.31 12.30
C GLU A 461 -3.98 -20.96 10.82
N ALA A 462 -5.23 -20.79 10.37
CA ALA A 462 -5.56 -20.39 9.00
C ALA A 462 -6.54 -19.20 8.95
N PRO A 463 -6.09 -17.97 9.27
CA PRO A 463 -6.97 -16.80 9.35
C PRO A 463 -7.71 -16.44 8.05
N LEU A 464 -7.17 -16.77 6.87
CA LEU A 464 -7.83 -16.50 5.58
C LEU A 464 -8.85 -17.56 5.18
N GLU A 465 -8.77 -18.76 5.75
CA GLU A 465 -9.79 -19.81 5.54
C GLU A 465 -11.05 -19.53 6.37
N ASP A 466 -10.95 -18.65 7.38
CA ASP A 466 -12.12 -18.13 8.07
C ASP A 466 -12.96 -17.29 7.12
N THR A 467 -14.18 -17.76 6.85
CA THR A 467 -15.16 -17.09 5.99
C THR A 467 -15.42 -15.64 6.42
N LYS A 468 -15.23 -15.31 7.70
CA LYS A 468 -15.38 -13.96 8.26
C LYS A 468 -14.29 -12.98 7.84
N ASN A 469 -13.19 -13.47 7.24
CA ASN A 469 -12.09 -12.66 6.73
C ASN A 469 -12.02 -12.69 5.19
N LYS A 470 -12.89 -13.45 4.51
CA LYS A 470 -12.94 -13.59 3.04
C LYS A 470 -13.04 -12.25 2.31
N GLN A 471 -13.66 -11.24 2.92
CA GLN A 471 -13.84 -9.92 2.31
C GLN A 471 -12.50 -9.19 2.04
N LEU A 472 -11.43 -9.52 2.79
CA LEU A 472 -10.09 -9.02 2.47
C LEU A 472 -9.56 -9.60 1.15
N LEU A 473 -9.86 -10.86 0.85
CA LEU A 473 -9.52 -11.49 -0.43
C LEU A 473 -10.26 -10.78 -1.57
N VAL A 474 -11.58 -10.65 -1.45
CA VAL A 474 -12.44 -10.01 -2.45
C VAL A 474 -12.01 -8.57 -2.72
N TYR A 475 -11.70 -7.80 -1.68
CA TYR A 475 -11.18 -6.43 -1.82
C TYR A 475 -9.89 -6.39 -2.65
N MET A 476 -8.93 -7.27 -2.34
CA MET A 476 -7.67 -7.35 -3.08
C MET A 476 -7.85 -7.86 -4.51
N ASP A 477 -8.84 -8.70 -4.77
CA ASP A 477 -9.16 -9.22 -6.10
C ASP A 477 -9.85 -8.16 -6.99
N ILE A 478 -10.68 -7.28 -6.40
CA ILE A 478 -11.23 -6.11 -7.11
C ILE A 478 -10.10 -5.14 -7.49
N ILE A 479 -9.14 -4.89 -6.59
CA ILE A 479 -7.94 -4.08 -6.89
C ILE A 479 -7.12 -4.73 -8.00
N ASP A 480 -6.94 -6.05 -7.95
CA ASP A 480 -6.18 -6.80 -8.96
C ASP A 480 -6.85 -6.71 -10.33
N PHE A 481 -8.18 -6.76 -10.39
CA PHE A 481 -8.95 -6.64 -11.62
C PHE A 481 -8.95 -5.21 -12.18
N LEU A 482 -9.28 -4.21 -11.35
CA LEU A 482 -9.47 -2.82 -11.81
C LEU A 482 -8.17 -2.02 -11.95
N LYS A 483 -7.11 -2.42 -11.24
CA LYS A 483 -5.77 -1.78 -11.25
C LYS A 483 -5.81 -0.26 -11.07
N PRO A 484 -6.43 0.28 -9.99
CA PRO A 484 -6.52 1.72 -9.77
C PRO A 484 -5.15 2.36 -9.60
N LYS A 485 -5.04 3.67 -9.81
CA LYS A 485 -3.79 4.42 -9.55
C LYS A 485 -3.45 4.42 -8.06
N TYR A 486 -4.46 4.62 -7.23
CA TYR A 486 -4.33 4.68 -5.76
C TYR A 486 -5.31 3.73 -5.08
N VAL A 487 -4.88 3.20 -3.94
CA VAL A 487 -5.67 2.36 -3.04
C VAL A 487 -5.55 2.91 -1.63
N LEU A 488 -6.66 3.00 -0.92
CA LEU A 488 -6.68 3.23 0.53
C LEU A 488 -7.56 2.19 1.22
N MET A 489 -6.92 1.29 1.96
CA MET A 489 -7.64 0.35 2.82
C MET A 489 -7.64 0.85 4.26
N GLU A 490 -8.81 0.90 4.88
CA GLU A 490 -8.97 1.12 6.32
C GLU A 490 -9.27 -0.20 7.03
N ASN A 491 -8.76 -0.37 8.25
CA ASN A 491 -9.22 -1.45 9.13
C ASN A 491 -8.96 -1.19 10.61
N VAL A 492 -9.49 -2.07 11.46
CA VAL A 492 -9.21 -2.09 12.90
C VAL A 492 -7.76 -2.48 13.20
N VAL A 493 -7.22 -1.99 14.32
CA VAL A 493 -5.84 -2.29 14.76
C VAL A 493 -5.61 -3.79 15.00
N ASP A 494 -6.66 -4.53 15.33
CA ASP A 494 -6.55 -5.97 15.61
C ASP A 494 -6.07 -6.79 14.40
N ILE A 495 -6.16 -6.24 13.17
CA ILE A 495 -5.57 -6.84 11.97
C ILE A 495 -4.03 -6.97 12.05
N LEU A 496 -3.38 -6.16 12.89
CA LEU A 496 -1.94 -6.18 13.16
C LEU A 496 -1.56 -6.94 14.44
N LYS A 497 -2.56 -7.34 15.25
CA LYS A 497 -2.34 -8.04 16.52
C LYS A 497 -2.64 -9.53 16.39
N PHE A 498 -3.77 -9.86 15.79
CA PHE A 498 -4.25 -11.22 15.71
C PHE A 498 -3.33 -12.08 14.83
N SER A 499 -3.00 -13.29 15.29
CA SER A 499 -2.11 -14.25 14.60
C SER A 499 -0.82 -13.57 14.08
N GLY A 500 -0.14 -12.81 14.94
CA GLY A 500 1.09 -12.11 14.57
C GLY A 500 0.93 -11.03 13.48
N GLY A 501 -0.29 -10.51 13.32
CA GLY A 501 -0.63 -9.51 12.29
C GLY A 501 -0.84 -10.10 10.90
N TYR A 502 -1.16 -11.40 10.81
CA TYR A 502 -1.32 -12.16 9.56
C TYR A 502 -2.07 -11.37 8.47
N LEU A 503 -3.29 -10.90 8.76
CA LEU A 503 -4.12 -10.22 7.74
C LEU A 503 -3.53 -8.88 7.29
N GLY A 504 -2.87 -8.13 8.17
CA GLY A 504 -2.20 -6.89 7.78
C GLY A 504 -0.99 -7.17 6.89
N ARG A 505 -0.21 -8.20 7.23
CA ARG A 505 0.94 -8.65 6.42
C ARG A 505 0.50 -9.18 5.06
N TYR A 506 -0.59 -9.93 5.02
CA TYR A 506 -1.23 -10.37 3.79
C TYR A 506 -1.65 -9.19 2.91
N ALA A 507 -2.30 -8.17 3.50
CA ALA A 507 -2.79 -7.02 2.75
C ALA A 507 -1.65 -6.22 2.07
N ILE A 508 -0.57 -5.92 2.81
CA ILE A 508 0.59 -5.23 2.21
C ILE A 508 1.34 -6.14 1.23
N GLY A 509 1.45 -7.44 1.52
CA GLY A 509 2.04 -8.44 0.62
C GLY A 509 1.31 -8.53 -0.72
N ARG A 510 -0.02 -8.53 -0.72
CA ARG A 510 -0.85 -8.51 -1.95
C ARG A 510 -0.60 -7.25 -2.80
N LEU A 511 -0.51 -6.07 -2.19
CA LEU A 511 -0.19 -4.83 -2.91
C LEU A 511 1.21 -4.91 -3.54
N VAL A 512 2.22 -5.33 -2.77
CA VAL A 512 3.60 -5.49 -3.26
C VAL A 512 3.67 -6.52 -4.40
N ALA A 513 2.96 -7.65 -4.28
CA ALA A 513 2.85 -8.69 -5.31
C ALA A 513 2.20 -8.15 -6.60
N MET A 514 1.19 -7.30 -6.47
CA MET A 514 0.56 -6.59 -7.60
C MET A 514 1.42 -5.44 -8.16
N ASN A 515 2.65 -5.28 -7.67
CA ASN A 515 3.60 -4.23 -8.02
C ASN A 515 3.14 -2.81 -7.65
N TYR A 516 2.38 -2.66 -6.56
CA TYR A 516 2.11 -1.35 -5.98
C TYR A 516 3.23 -0.96 -5.03
N GLN A 517 3.58 0.32 -5.03
CA GLN A 517 4.19 0.95 -3.88
C GLN A 517 3.18 0.88 -2.73
N ALA A 518 3.64 0.64 -1.51
CA ALA A 518 2.74 0.48 -0.37
C ALA A 518 3.35 1.09 0.90
N ARG A 519 2.50 1.58 1.79
CA ARG A 519 2.88 1.90 3.18
C ARG A 519 1.71 1.70 4.11
N MET A 520 2.03 1.40 5.37
CA MET A 520 1.05 1.13 6.40
C MET A 520 1.29 2.01 7.63
N GLY A 521 0.22 2.60 8.13
CA GLY A 521 0.25 3.54 9.24
C GLY A 521 -0.95 3.36 10.14
N MET A 522 -0.83 3.88 11.36
CA MET A 522 -1.93 3.96 12.31
C MET A 522 -2.21 5.42 12.60
N MET A 523 -3.50 5.75 12.65
CA MET A 523 -3.96 7.10 12.90
C MET A 523 -5.06 7.08 13.96
N ALA A 524 -4.97 7.98 14.92
CA ALA A 524 -5.98 8.19 15.94
C ALA A 524 -6.88 9.35 15.54
N ALA A 525 -8.19 9.11 15.41
CA ALA A 525 -9.15 10.12 14.98
C ALA A 525 -9.08 11.40 15.83
N GLY A 526 -8.88 11.27 17.15
CA GLY A 526 -8.78 12.43 18.04
C GLY A 526 -7.60 13.35 17.74
N SER A 527 -6.52 12.83 17.13
CA SER A 527 -5.38 13.63 16.69
C SER A 527 -5.71 14.57 15.53
N TYR A 528 -6.92 14.47 14.99
CA TYR A 528 -7.42 15.27 13.87
C TYR A 528 -8.69 16.06 14.24
N GLY A 529 -8.88 16.36 15.53
CA GLY A 529 -9.90 17.31 16.00
C GLY A 529 -11.22 16.70 16.46
N LEU A 530 -11.25 15.38 16.72
CA LEU A 530 -12.45 14.71 17.23
C LEU A 530 -12.35 14.41 18.74
N PRO A 531 -13.41 14.61 19.54
CA PRO A 531 -13.44 14.24 20.95
C PRO A 531 -13.62 12.71 21.14
N GLN A 532 -12.88 11.91 20.38
CA GLN A 532 -12.93 10.46 20.38
C GLN A 532 -11.54 9.86 20.18
N PHE A 533 -11.15 8.91 21.03
CA PHE A 533 -9.96 8.11 20.79
C PHE A 533 -10.30 6.88 19.95
N ARG A 534 -10.18 6.99 18.62
CA ARG A 534 -10.41 5.89 17.68
C ARG A 534 -9.17 5.66 16.83
N MET A 535 -8.38 4.65 17.19
CA MET A 535 -7.21 4.22 16.43
C MET A 535 -7.62 3.29 15.28
N ARG A 536 -7.10 3.54 14.08
CA ARG A 536 -7.32 2.71 12.88
C ARG A 536 -6.05 2.55 12.07
N VAL A 537 -5.98 1.46 11.33
CA VAL A 537 -4.90 1.14 10.39
C VAL A 537 -5.32 1.63 9.02
N PHE A 538 -4.40 2.29 8.34
CA PHE A 538 -4.56 2.73 6.97
C PHE A 538 -3.42 2.15 6.14
N LEU A 539 -3.75 1.50 5.03
CA LEU A 539 -2.78 0.96 4.08
C LEU A 539 -2.95 1.70 2.74
N TRP A 540 -1.91 2.44 2.38
CA TRP A 540 -1.81 3.09 1.08
C TRP A 540 -1.23 2.12 0.06
N GLY A 541 -1.80 2.12 -1.15
CA GLY A 541 -1.21 1.58 -2.37
C GLY A 541 -1.12 2.66 -3.45
N ALA A 542 -0.03 2.72 -4.18
CA ALA A 542 0.13 3.57 -5.37
C ALA A 542 0.80 2.78 -6.50
N ARG A 543 0.33 2.93 -7.74
CA ARG A 543 1.00 2.31 -8.90
C ARG A 543 2.45 2.82 -9.01
N PRO A 544 3.37 2.09 -9.68
CA PRO A 544 4.75 2.53 -9.85
C PRO A 544 4.90 3.85 -10.63
N THR A 545 3.87 4.30 -11.35
CA THR A 545 3.87 5.59 -12.06
C THR A 545 3.50 6.77 -11.18
N GLU A 546 2.99 6.49 -9.99
CA GLU A 546 2.37 7.45 -9.10
C GLU A 546 3.29 7.77 -7.92
N GLN A 547 3.04 8.89 -7.23
CA GLN A 547 3.74 9.18 -5.99
C GLN A 547 3.01 8.56 -4.81
N LEU A 548 3.68 7.72 -4.02
CA LEU A 548 3.06 7.11 -2.84
C LEU A 548 2.72 8.18 -1.78
N PRO A 549 1.42 8.38 -1.42
CA PRO A 549 1.02 9.46 -0.51
C PRO A 549 1.61 9.33 0.90
N PRO A 550 1.94 10.45 1.58
CA PRO A 550 2.30 10.45 2.99
C PRO A 550 1.08 10.38 3.91
N TYR A 551 1.32 9.99 5.17
CA TYR A 551 0.33 10.18 6.23
C TYR A 551 0.36 11.62 6.74
N PRO A 552 -0.80 12.25 6.99
CA PRO A 552 -0.85 13.58 7.56
C PRO A 552 -0.40 13.53 9.03
N LEU A 553 0.37 14.54 9.43
CA LEU A 553 0.79 14.67 10.83
C LEU A 553 -0.41 15.00 11.73
N PRO A 554 -0.39 14.54 13.00
CA PRO A 554 -1.35 14.97 14.02
C PRO A 554 -1.47 16.50 14.10
N THR A 555 -2.70 17.01 14.22
CA THR A 555 -2.98 18.43 14.41
C THR A 555 -3.43 18.76 15.83
N HIS A 556 -3.85 17.76 16.60
CA HIS A 556 -4.35 17.88 17.96
C HIS A 556 -3.64 16.91 18.90
N GLU A 557 -3.39 17.36 20.13
CA GLU A 557 -2.89 16.49 21.20
C GLU A 557 -4.00 15.56 21.69
N VAL A 558 -3.65 14.31 22.00
CA VAL A 558 -4.58 13.31 22.50
C VAL A 558 -4.01 12.54 23.67
N VAL A 559 -4.86 12.20 24.63
CA VAL A 559 -4.52 11.23 25.67
C VAL A 559 -4.55 9.84 25.07
N SER A 560 -3.37 9.21 24.94
CA SER A 560 -3.24 7.87 24.38
C SER A 560 -3.96 6.82 25.24
N ARG A 561 -4.79 5.97 24.60
CA ARG A 561 -5.49 4.86 25.26
C ARG A 561 -5.42 3.59 24.41
N GLY A 562 -4.80 2.53 24.94
CA GLY A 562 -4.75 1.20 24.30
C GLY A 562 -3.34 0.69 24.01
N PHE A 563 -3.24 -0.59 23.66
CA PHE A 563 -1.98 -1.29 23.39
C PHE A 563 -1.81 -1.54 21.89
N VAL A 564 -0.61 -1.38 21.35
CA VAL A 564 -0.22 -1.73 19.97
C VAL A 564 1.03 -2.61 20.08
N PRO A 565 1.19 -3.69 19.29
CA PRO A 565 2.41 -4.49 19.34
C PRO A 565 3.62 -3.64 18.99
N THR A 566 4.70 -3.79 19.75
CA THR A 566 5.92 -2.98 19.64
C THR A 566 6.52 -2.98 18.23
N GLU A 567 6.38 -4.10 17.50
CA GLU A 567 6.81 -4.23 16.10
C GLU A 567 6.14 -3.22 15.15
N PHE A 568 4.92 -2.77 15.46
CA PHE A 568 4.17 -1.78 14.68
C PHE A 568 4.19 -0.40 15.36
N GLU A 569 4.28 -0.34 16.68
CA GLU A 569 4.22 0.91 17.47
C GLU A 569 5.42 1.83 17.23
N VAL A 570 6.65 1.31 17.29
CA VAL A 570 7.90 2.10 17.09
C VAL A 570 8.04 2.59 15.65
N ARG A 571 7.30 1.97 14.71
CA ARG A 571 7.50 2.13 13.27
C ARG A 571 6.47 3.00 12.59
N THR A 572 5.33 3.28 13.24
CA THR A 572 4.30 4.21 12.74
C THR A 572 4.19 5.48 13.58
N ASN A 573 4.71 5.50 14.81
CA ASN A 573 4.57 6.63 15.71
C ASN A 573 5.85 7.48 15.79
N ARG A 574 5.93 8.51 14.93
CA ARG A 574 6.71 9.72 15.29
C ARG A 574 6.10 10.48 16.48
N LEU A 575 4.97 10.02 17.03
CA LEU A 575 4.33 10.52 18.25
C LEU A 575 5.20 10.42 19.51
N ARG A 576 6.29 9.64 19.57
CA ARG A 576 7.22 9.72 20.73
C ARG A 576 8.43 10.63 20.47
N GLN A 577 8.96 10.62 19.25
CA GLN A 577 10.21 11.33 18.95
C GLN A 577 10.01 12.86 18.87
N TYR A 578 8.85 13.35 18.42
CA TYR A 578 8.56 14.79 18.47
C TYR A 578 8.29 15.32 19.89
N PHE A 579 7.73 14.51 20.77
CA PHE A 579 7.41 14.94 22.14
C PHE A 579 8.67 15.14 22.99
N SER A 580 9.71 14.33 22.79
CA SER A 580 10.99 14.56 23.48
C SER A 580 11.76 15.79 22.97
N ILE A 581 11.49 16.23 21.74
CA ILE A 581 12.15 17.40 21.13
C ILE A 581 11.42 18.70 21.54
N PHE A 582 10.08 18.68 21.66
CA PHE A 582 9.31 19.87 22.03
C PHE A 582 9.44 20.22 23.53
N LEU A 583 9.52 19.23 24.41
CA LEU A 583 9.75 19.44 25.86
C LEU A 583 11.14 20.02 26.19
N LYS A 584 12.15 19.81 25.34
CA LYS A 584 13.48 20.42 25.52
C LYS A 584 13.58 21.87 25.03
N LYS A 585 12.65 22.33 24.17
CA LYS A 585 12.65 23.71 23.66
C LYS A 585 11.89 24.71 24.56
N HIS A 586 11.05 24.23 25.48
CA HIS A 586 10.26 25.09 26.38
C HIS A 586 10.58 24.93 27.87
N CYS A 587 11.62 24.19 28.22
CA CYS A 587 12.22 24.18 29.55
C CYS A 587 13.73 24.43 29.46
N LEU A 588 14.10 25.66 29.09
CA LEU A 588 15.36 26.32 29.42
C LEU A 588 15.12 27.82 29.55
#